data_AF-A0A0F0LMD1-F1
#
_entry.id   AF-A0A0F0LMD1-F1
#
_cell.length_a   1.000
_cell.length_b   1.000
_cell.length_c   1.000
_cell.angle_alpha   90.00
_cell.angle_beta   90.00
_cell.angle_gamma   90.00
#
_symmetry.space_group_name_H-M   'P 1'
#
loop_
_entity.id
_entity.type
_entity.pdbx_description
1 polymer ?
#
loop_
_entity_poly.entity_id
_entity_poly.type
_entity_poly.pdbx_seq_one_letter_code
_entity_poly.pdbx_strand_id
1 'polypeptide(L)'
;MLAGHQDTDEGFGLVELIIAMFLLALITIALIPALYNGIIYSSQQATTATATRELNALVETARQTHQCGASGAPSGSLSAVSSSQTFRDGANQKFTTSGTFDCTTAPARLTLVATDVDGKQIVTINALVYLQ
;
A
#
# COMPACT_ATOMS: atom_id res chain seq x y z
N MET A 1 -41.48 -51.94 33.18
CA MET A 1 -40.61 -51.97 31.98
C MET A 1 -40.42 -50.53 31.53
N LEU A 2 -39.40 -49.86 32.05
CA LEU A 2 -38.95 -48.54 31.58
C LEU A 2 -37.42 -48.65 31.52
N ALA A 3 -36.90 -48.47 30.31
CA ALA A 3 -35.50 -48.68 29.97
C ALA A 3 -34.61 -47.69 30.73
N GLY A 4 -33.54 -48.20 31.33
CA GLY A 4 -32.47 -47.39 31.90
C GLY A 4 -31.74 -46.65 30.79
N HIS A 5 -31.76 -45.33 30.85
CA HIS A 5 -30.91 -44.46 30.06
C HIS A 5 -29.49 -44.62 30.62
N GLN A 6 -28.61 -45.25 29.84
CA GLN A 6 -27.17 -45.18 30.10
C GLN A 6 -26.68 -43.91 29.41
N ASP A 7 -26.73 -42.79 30.13
CA ASP A 7 -25.90 -41.64 29.81
C ASP A 7 -24.44 -42.08 30.01
N THR A 8 -23.81 -42.55 28.94
CA THR A 8 -22.35 -42.61 28.87
C THR A 8 -21.87 -41.16 28.80
N ASP A 9 -21.75 -40.54 29.97
CA ASP A 9 -20.94 -39.35 30.22
C ASP A 9 -19.46 -39.70 29.97
N GLU A 10 -19.12 -40.02 28.72
CA GLU A 10 -17.73 -40.11 28.25
C GLU A 10 -17.23 -38.67 28.08
N GLY A 11 -16.86 -38.05 29.21
CA GLY A 11 -16.19 -36.77 29.23
C GLY A 11 -14.84 -36.85 28.53
N PHE A 12 -14.45 -35.77 27.84
CA PHE A 12 -13.14 -35.62 27.19
C PHE A 12 -12.02 -36.02 28.17
N GLY A 13 -11.22 -37.02 27.78
CA GLY A 13 -10.12 -37.49 28.61
C GLY A 13 -9.04 -36.42 28.75
N LEU A 14 -8.39 -36.35 29.91
CA LEU A 14 -7.26 -35.42 30.14
C LEU A 14 -6.15 -35.58 29.09
N VAL A 15 -5.90 -36.82 28.64
CA VAL A 15 -4.95 -37.14 27.57
C VAL A 15 -5.40 -36.54 26.23
N GLU A 16 -6.69 -36.60 25.94
CA GLU A 16 -7.28 -36.11 24.69
C GLU A 16 -7.20 -34.59 24.59
N LEU A 17 -7.41 -33.90 25.72
CA LEU A 17 -7.19 -32.46 25.84
C LEU A 17 -5.72 -32.07 25.61
N ILE A 18 -4.77 -32.83 26.18
CA ILE A 18 -3.33 -32.59 25.95
C ILE A 18 -2.99 -32.77 24.47
N ILE A 19 -3.52 -33.82 23.83
CA ILE A 19 -3.30 -34.07 22.40
C ILE A 19 -3.91 -32.93 21.57
N ALA A 20 -5.13 -32.49 21.88
CA ALA A 20 -5.78 -31.39 21.16
C ALA A 20 -4.96 -30.08 21.27
N MET A 21 -4.46 -29.73 22.45
CA MET A 21 -3.62 -28.55 22.64
C MET A 21 -2.26 -28.70 21.93
N PHE A 22 -1.68 -29.90 21.90
CA PHE A 22 -0.43 -30.17 21.18
C PHE A 22 -0.62 -30.04 19.67
N LEU A 23 -1.70 -30.60 19.11
CA LEU A 23 -2.04 -30.46 17.69
C LEU A 23 -2.32 -29.00 17.33
N LEU A 24 -3.05 -28.26 18.18
CA LEU A 24 -3.28 -26.84 18.00
C LEU A 24 -1.95 -26.04 17.97
N ALA A 25 -1.01 -26.36 18.86
CA ALA A 25 0.29 -25.72 18.90
C ALA A 25 1.09 -25.99 17.61
N LEU A 26 1.10 -27.23 17.13
CA LEU A 26 1.78 -27.59 15.87
C LEU A 26 1.18 -26.86 14.67
N ILE A 27 -0.15 -26.82 14.56
CA ILE A 27 -0.84 -26.10 13.48
C ILE A 27 -0.52 -24.60 13.55
N THR A 28 -0.54 -24.02 14.75
CA THR A 28 -0.23 -22.60 14.94
C THR A 28 1.19 -22.29 14.47
N ILE A 29 2.18 -23.09 14.88
CA ILE A 29 3.58 -22.92 14.46
C ILE A 29 3.73 -23.03 12.93
N ALA A 30 3.00 -23.96 12.31
CA ALA A 30 3.00 -24.13 10.86
C ALA A 30 2.39 -22.92 10.11
N LEU A 31 1.45 -22.20 10.71
CA LEU A 31 0.76 -21.06 10.09
C LEU A 31 1.46 -19.71 10.29
N ILE A 32 2.35 -19.58 11.28
CA ILE A 32 3.06 -18.30 11.56
C ILE A 32 3.74 -17.70 10.32
N PRO A 33 4.52 -18.46 9.50
CA PRO A 33 5.20 -17.88 8.35
C PRO A 33 4.24 -17.33 7.30
N ALA A 34 3.11 -18.02 7.08
CA ALA A 34 2.09 -17.57 6.13
C ALA A 34 1.42 -16.28 6.61
N LEU A 35 1.10 -16.19 7.91
CA LEU A 35 0.50 -15.00 8.50
C LEU A 35 1.46 -13.80 8.45
N TYR A 36 2.74 -14.01 8.79
CA TYR A 36 3.76 -12.96 8.70
C TYR A 36 3.87 -12.41 7.28
N ASN A 37 4.01 -13.29 6.29
CA ASN A 37 4.08 -12.88 4.89
C ASN A 37 2.80 -12.15 4.46
N GLY A 38 1.63 -12.64 4.84
CA GLY A 38 0.34 -12.01 4.52
C GLY A 38 0.25 -10.57 5.02
N ILE A 39 0.69 -10.30 6.25
CA ILE A 39 0.71 -8.94 6.82
C ILE A 39 1.67 -8.02 6.05
N ILE A 40 2.88 -8.50 5.75
CA ILE A 40 3.88 -7.71 5.02
C ILE A 40 3.37 -7.36 3.62
N TYR A 41 2.80 -8.33 2.90
CA TYR A 41 2.22 -8.06 1.57
C TYR A 41 1.05 -7.09 1.66
N SER A 42 0.16 -7.24 2.64
CA SER A 42 -0.95 -6.30 2.84
C SER A 42 -0.46 -4.87 3.09
N SER A 43 0.61 -4.72 3.88
CA SER A 43 1.22 -3.41 4.16
C SER A 43 1.79 -2.77 2.88
N GLN A 44 2.58 -3.51 2.11
CA GLN A 44 3.17 -3.02 0.86
C GLN A 44 2.10 -2.59 -0.17
N GLN A 45 0.99 -3.32 -0.23
CA GLN A 45 -0.12 -2.98 -1.11
C GLN A 45 -0.88 -1.73 -0.64
N ALA A 46 -1.03 -1.55 0.68
CA ALA A 46 -1.61 -0.33 1.24
C ALA A 46 -0.74 0.91 0.93
N THR A 47 0.59 0.80 1.04
CA THR A 47 1.53 1.86 0.64
C THR A 47 1.41 2.17 -0.85
N THR A 48 1.37 1.13 -1.70
CA THR A 48 1.26 1.29 -3.16
C THR A 48 -0.06 1.98 -3.55
N ALA A 49 -1.17 1.59 -2.93
CA ALA A 49 -2.47 2.23 -3.14
C ALA A 49 -2.47 3.70 -2.69
N THR A 50 -1.85 3.99 -1.55
CA THR A 50 -1.72 5.37 -1.04
C THR A 50 -0.87 6.22 -1.97
N ALA A 51 0.30 5.72 -2.37
CA ALA A 51 1.18 6.41 -3.33
C ALA A 51 0.47 6.67 -4.66
N THR A 52 -0.33 5.72 -5.16
CA THR A 52 -1.12 5.90 -6.38
C THR A 52 -2.17 7.00 -6.22
N ARG A 53 -2.84 7.09 -5.05
CA ARG A 53 -3.81 8.16 -4.76
C ARG A 53 -3.14 9.53 -4.74
N GLU A 54 -2.00 9.66 -4.05
CA GLU A 54 -1.24 10.91 -3.99
C GLU A 54 -0.72 11.34 -5.36
N LEU A 55 -0.15 10.41 -6.15
CA LEU A 55 0.31 10.72 -7.50
C LEU A 55 -0.85 11.16 -8.41
N ASN A 56 -2.04 10.56 -8.29
CA ASN A 56 -3.20 11.01 -9.04
C ASN A 56 -3.67 12.41 -8.61
N ALA A 57 -3.62 12.73 -7.31
CA ALA A 57 -3.93 14.07 -6.82
C ALA A 57 -2.94 15.12 -7.36
N LEU A 58 -1.65 14.77 -7.44
CA LEU A 58 -0.62 15.59 -8.06
C LEU A 58 -0.86 15.78 -9.56
N VAL A 59 -1.22 14.71 -10.29
CA VAL A 59 -1.58 14.81 -11.71
C VAL A 59 -2.78 15.73 -11.93
N GLU A 60 -3.80 15.64 -11.09
CA GLU A 60 -4.98 16.50 -11.20
C GLU A 60 -4.64 17.97 -10.91
N THR A 61 -3.78 18.21 -9.92
CA THR A 61 -3.22 19.55 -9.66
C THR A 61 -2.45 20.06 -10.88
N ALA A 62 -1.63 19.23 -11.52
CA ALA A 62 -0.92 19.61 -12.74
C ALA A 62 -1.85 19.92 -13.91
N ARG A 63 -2.98 19.21 -14.03
CA ARG A 63 -4.00 19.48 -15.07
C ARG A 63 -4.70 20.80 -14.91
N GLN A 64 -4.89 21.25 -13.67
CA GLN A 64 -5.46 22.57 -13.37
C GLN A 64 -4.44 23.68 -13.66
N THR A 65 -3.15 23.35 -13.64
CA THR A 65 -2.11 24.31 -13.92
C THR A 65 -1.68 24.25 -15.38
N HIS A 66 -2.34 25.07 -16.19
CA HIS A 66 -2.06 25.25 -17.62
C HIS A 66 -0.69 25.90 -17.93
N GLN A 67 0.27 25.89 -17.00
CA GLN A 67 1.54 26.60 -17.10
C GLN A 67 2.74 25.67 -16.88
N CYS A 68 3.66 25.69 -17.83
CA CYS A 68 4.99 25.13 -17.67
C CYS A 68 5.87 26.09 -16.88
N GLY A 69 6.06 25.81 -15.59
CA GLY A 69 6.93 26.62 -14.75
C GLY A 69 8.41 26.43 -15.07
N ALA A 70 9.17 27.52 -15.00
CA ALA A 70 10.62 27.45 -14.75
C ALA A 70 10.85 27.09 -13.27
N SER A 71 12.02 26.53 -12.95
CA SER A 71 12.43 26.27 -11.55
C SER A 71 12.28 27.53 -10.69
N GLY A 72 11.32 27.55 -9.76
CA GLY A 72 10.97 28.72 -8.94
C GLY A 72 9.59 29.34 -9.22
N ALA A 73 8.78 28.76 -10.12
CA ALA A 73 7.43 29.20 -10.40
C ALA A 73 6.45 28.99 -9.21
N PRO A 74 5.36 29.78 -9.11
CA PRO A 74 4.39 29.70 -8.01
C PRO A 74 3.82 28.28 -7.84
N SER A 75 3.42 27.99 -6.60
CA SER A 75 2.79 26.74 -6.15
C SER A 75 1.53 26.46 -6.98
N GLY A 76 1.73 25.68 -8.02
CA GLY A 76 0.75 25.39 -9.07
C GLY A 76 1.47 24.83 -10.29
N SER A 77 2.60 25.41 -10.70
CA SER A 77 3.34 25.01 -11.91
C SER A 77 3.66 23.50 -12.01
N LEU A 78 3.80 22.97 -13.24
CA LEU A 78 4.28 21.60 -13.45
C LEU A 78 5.61 21.32 -12.70
N SER A 79 6.48 22.33 -12.55
CA SER A 79 7.72 22.23 -11.76
C SER A 79 7.50 22.06 -10.26
N ALA A 80 6.43 22.63 -9.70
CA ALA A 80 6.08 22.44 -8.30
C ALA A 80 5.52 21.03 -8.06
N VAL A 81 4.71 20.52 -9.00
CA VAL A 81 4.15 19.16 -8.93
C VAL A 81 5.24 18.10 -9.13
N SER A 82 6.23 18.36 -9.97
CA SER A 82 7.36 17.44 -10.21
C SER A 82 8.45 17.50 -9.14
N SER A 83 8.38 18.45 -8.21
CA SER A 83 9.35 18.59 -7.13
C SER A 83 9.26 17.42 -6.15
N SER A 84 10.37 17.14 -5.46
CA SER A 84 10.44 16.03 -4.51
C SER A 84 9.55 16.32 -3.29
N GLN A 85 8.51 15.53 -3.06
CA GLN A 85 7.61 15.65 -1.91
C GLN A 85 7.54 14.35 -1.13
N THR A 86 7.60 14.42 0.20
CA THR A 86 7.56 13.24 1.07
C THR A 86 6.18 13.09 1.71
N PHE A 87 5.61 11.91 1.58
CA PHE A 87 4.32 11.53 2.14
C PHE A 87 4.50 10.37 3.13
N ARG A 88 3.45 10.11 3.91
CA ARG A 88 3.37 8.98 4.83
C ARG A 88 2.10 8.21 4.58
N ASP A 89 2.18 6.89 4.63
CA ASP A 89 1.00 6.03 4.56
C ASP A 89 0.35 5.82 5.93
N GLY A 90 -0.74 5.05 5.96
CA GLY A 90 -1.46 4.69 7.19
C GLY A 90 -0.67 3.80 8.16
N ALA A 91 0.42 3.17 7.70
CA ALA A 91 1.37 2.42 8.52
C ALA A 91 2.57 3.28 8.96
N ASN A 92 2.52 4.60 8.71
CA ASN A 92 3.56 5.58 8.99
C ASN A 92 4.88 5.35 8.21
N GLN A 93 4.85 4.56 7.14
CA GLN A 93 5.97 4.41 6.21
C GLN A 93 6.06 5.65 5.32
N LYS A 94 7.28 6.12 5.10
CA LYS A 94 7.55 7.28 4.24
C LYS A 94 7.75 6.83 2.81
N PHE A 95 7.19 7.58 1.88
CA PHE A 95 7.57 7.48 0.48
C PHE A 95 7.73 8.88 -0.10
N THR A 96 8.57 9.00 -1.12
CA THR A 96 8.86 10.27 -1.77
C THR A 96 8.31 10.22 -3.19
N THR A 97 7.65 11.28 -3.61
CA THR A 97 7.24 11.47 -5.00
C THR A 97 8.19 12.45 -5.66
N SER A 98 8.50 12.22 -6.92
CA SER A 98 9.29 13.13 -7.74
C SER A 98 8.84 12.97 -9.19
N GLY A 99 9.20 13.91 -10.06
CA GLY A 99 8.82 13.78 -11.44
C GLY A 99 9.68 14.55 -12.40
N THR A 100 9.44 14.28 -13.67
CA THR A 100 9.98 15.01 -14.80
C THR A 100 8.83 15.46 -15.68
N PHE A 101 8.99 16.60 -16.33
CA PHE A 101 8.01 17.11 -17.27
C PHE A 101 8.70 17.59 -18.54
N ASP A 102 8.00 17.45 -19.66
CA ASP A 102 8.42 17.93 -20.96
C ASP A 102 7.32 18.81 -21.54
N CYS A 103 7.65 20.08 -21.69
CA CYS A 103 6.77 21.14 -22.19
C CYS A 103 7.07 21.53 -23.64
N THR A 104 8.00 20.83 -24.31
CA THR A 104 8.39 21.13 -25.69
C THR A 104 7.31 20.74 -26.69
N THR A 105 6.37 19.88 -26.29
CA THR A 105 5.25 19.41 -27.10
C THR A 105 3.92 19.70 -26.42
N ALA A 106 2.88 19.97 -27.22
CA ALA A 106 1.51 20.12 -26.73
C ALA A 106 0.70 18.87 -27.14
N PRO A 107 0.09 18.13 -26.19
CA PRO A 107 0.11 18.34 -24.73
C PRO A 107 1.46 18.02 -24.08
N ALA A 108 1.77 18.72 -22.97
CA ALA A 108 2.96 18.48 -22.18
C ALA A 108 2.92 17.10 -21.51
N ARG A 109 4.06 16.43 -21.43
CA ARG A 109 4.20 15.14 -20.77
C ARG A 109 4.65 15.33 -19.33
N LEU A 110 3.98 14.68 -18.39
CA LEU A 110 4.34 14.64 -16.98
C LEU A 110 4.55 13.18 -16.58
N THR A 111 5.72 12.89 -16.03
CA THR A 111 6.05 11.59 -15.44
C THR A 111 6.27 11.78 -13.95
N LEU A 112 5.44 11.16 -13.13
CA LEU A 112 5.62 11.16 -11.68
C LEU A 112 5.96 9.75 -11.20
N VAL A 113 6.87 9.68 -10.24
CA VAL A 113 7.38 8.44 -9.65
C VAL A 113 7.29 8.56 -8.15
N ALA A 114 6.73 7.54 -7.49
CA ALA A 114 6.84 7.36 -6.05
C ALA A 114 7.94 6.34 -5.75
N THR A 115 8.87 6.69 -4.87
CA THR A 115 9.96 5.86 -4.38
C THR A 115 9.86 5.66 -2.87
N ASP A 116 10.23 4.47 -2.41
CA ASP A 116 10.36 4.15 -0.99
C ASP A 116 11.63 4.79 -0.39
N VAL A 117 11.80 4.67 0.94
CA VAL A 117 13.00 5.12 1.67
C VAL A 117 14.29 4.47 1.16
N ASP A 118 14.21 3.26 0.63
CA ASP A 118 15.34 2.54 0.03
C ASP A 118 15.62 2.96 -1.43
N GLY A 119 14.89 3.96 -1.94
CA GLY A 119 14.98 4.40 -3.33
C GLY A 119 14.31 3.45 -4.34
N LYS A 120 13.65 2.39 -3.85
CA LYS A 120 12.89 1.46 -4.69
C LYS A 120 11.65 2.14 -5.26
N GLN A 121 11.48 2.06 -6.57
CA GLN A 121 10.26 2.55 -7.23
C GLN A 121 9.05 1.72 -6.80
N ILE A 122 8.03 2.40 -6.27
CA ILE A 122 6.76 1.82 -5.83
C ILE A 122 5.77 1.85 -6.99
N VAL A 123 5.60 3.03 -7.60
CA VAL A 123 4.64 3.26 -8.69
C VAL A 123 5.12 4.42 -9.57
N THR A 124 4.74 4.37 -10.85
CA THR A 124 4.96 5.45 -11.82
C THR A 124 3.66 5.76 -12.53
N ILE A 125 3.38 7.05 -12.71
CA ILE A 125 2.23 7.54 -13.45
C ILE A 125 2.72 8.48 -14.55
N ASN A 126 2.22 8.26 -15.76
CA ASN A 126 2.42 9.15 -16.89
C ASN A 126 1.12 9.87 -17.18
N ALA A 127 1.17 11.19 -17.31
CA ALA A 127 0.03 12.02 -17.61
C ALA A 127 0.34 12.99 -18.75
N LEU A 128 -0.70 13.35 -19.49
CA LEU A 128 -0.68 14.42 -20.47
C LEU A 128 -1.43 15.62 -19.89
N VAL A 129 -0.80 16.79 -19.98
CA VAL A 129 -1.34 18.07 -19.48
C VAL A 129 -1.44 19.06 -20.63
N TYR A 130 -2.62 19.65 -20.81
CA TYR A 130 -2.82 20.69 -21.82
C TYR A 130 -2.39 22.05 -21.27
N LEU A 131 -1.47 22.67 -21.99
CA LEU A 131 -1.06 24.06 -21.79
C LEU A 131 -2.02 24.96 -22.57
N GLN A 132 -2.45 26.07 -21.97
CA GLN A 132 -3.27 27.09 -22.61
C GLN A 132 -2.42 28.32 -22.94
#